data_AF-A0A5Q0TP46-F1
#
_entry.id   AF-A0A5Q0TP46-F1
#
_cell.length_a   1.000
_cell.length_b   1.000
_cell.length_c   1.000
_cell.angle_alpha   90.00
_cell.angle_beta   90.00
_cell.angle_gamma   90.00
#
_symmetry.space_group_name_H-M   'P 1'
#
loop_
_entity.id
_entity.type
_entity.pdbx_description
1 polymer ?
#
loop_
_entity_poly.entity_id
_entity_poly.type
_entity_poly.pdbx_seq_one_letter_code
_entity_poly.pdbx_strand_id
1 'polypeptide(L)'
;MIEWKGFGKKWDKCEECWLAYEKGIQHENSLNCYKLGIPINAIKIPLDQFLNIVKDLPGKYSIFGFPLNLLSRGVIIFYFDTKEEMENFIENIRKYIKDEISLREKKFYDIFVNVEWIGGMNWRRGCPEYDKKFGDWRRWKNYEKQNYQCSNDR
;
A
#
# COMPACT_ATOMS: atom_id res chain seq x y z
N MET A 1 -5.08 -16.11 -9.53
CA MET A 1 -5.76 -15.17 -8.61
C MET A 1 -4.80 -14.91 -7.44
N ILE A 2 -4.67 -13.68 -6.96
CA ILE A 2 -3.79 -13.37 -5.81
C ILE A 2 -4.60 -13.63 -4.53
N GLU A 3 -4.09 -14.49 -3.65
CA GLU A 3 -4.73 -14.80 -2.36
C GLU A 3 -4.11 -13.92 -1.27
N TRP A 4 -4.93 -13.07 -0.65
CA TRP A 4 -4.50 -12.16 0.41
C TRP A 4 -4.73 -12.79 1.79
N LYS A 5 -3.69 -12.76 2.63
CA LYS A 5 -3.72 -13.21 4.02
C LYS A 5 -3.53 -12.01 4.93
N GLY A 6 -4.57 -11.68 5.70
CA GLY A 6 -4.55 -10.60 6.68
C GLY A 6 -3.80 -11.00 7.96
N PHE A 7 -3.22 -10.01 8.65
CA PHE A 7 -2.69 -10.15 10.00
C PHE A 7 -2.89 -8.84 10.78
N GLY A 8 -2.77 -8.93 12.11
CA GLY A 8 -2.98 -7.81 13.02
C GLY A 8 -4.41 -7.29 13.04
N LYS A 9 -4.57 -6.01 13.38
CA LYS A 9 -5.89 -5.36 13.48
C LYS A 9 -6.50 -5.18 12.09
N LYS A 10 -7.82 -5.32 12.00
CA LYS A 10 -8.57 -5.10 10.76
C LYS A 10 -8.47 -3.63 10.34
N TRP A 11 -8.33 -3.40 9.03
CA TRP A 11 -8.29 -2.06 8.42
C TRP A 11 -9.53 -1.83 7.56
N ASP A 12 -10.60 -1.30 8.16
CA ASP A 12 -11.92 -1.19 7.51
C ASP A 12 -12.08 0.04 6.59
N LYS A 13 -11.13 0.99 6.63
CA LYS A 13 -11.18 2.26 5.88
C LYS A 13 -11.14 2.07 4.35
N CYS A 14 -10.65 0.93 3.86
CA CYS A 14 -10.54 0.66 2.42
C CYS A 14 -11.89 0.42 1.76
N GLU A 15 -12.87 -0.15 2.47
CA GLU A 15 -14.20 -0.45 1.92
C GLU A 15 -14.98 0.85 1.65
N GLU A 16 -14.99 1.78 2.60
CA GLU A 16 -15.62 3.09 2.44
C GLU A 16 -15.03 3.89 1.27
N CYS A 17 -13.70 3.87 1.15
CA CYS A 17 -13.01 4.53 0.04
C CYS A 17 -13.34 3.89 -1.32
N TRP A 18 -13.49 2.57 -1.35
CA TRP A 18 -13.88 1.86 -2.57
C TRP A 18 -15.30 2.25 -2.99
N LEU A 19 -16.27 2.21 -2.06
CA LEU A 19 -17.65 2.59 -2.30
C LEU A 19 -17.80 4.05 -2.76
N ALA A 20 -16.99 4.96 -2.20
CA ALA A 20 -16.96 6.35 -2.64
C ALA A 20 -16.40 6.49 -4.07
N TYR A 21 -15.34 5.76 -4.39
CA TYR A 21 -14.78 5.79 -5.73
C TYR A 21 -15.72 5.23 -6.79
N GLU A 22 -16.47 4.16 -6.49
CA GLU A 22 -17.46 3.63 -7.43
C GLU A 22 -18.51 4.69 -7.82
N LYS A 23 -18.66 5.73 -6.99
CA LYS A 23 -19.51 6.90 -7.23
C LYS A 23 -18.76 8.10 -7.81
N GLY A 24 -17.48 7.95 -8.16
CA GLY A 24 -16.62 9.02 -8.68
C GLY A 24 -16.15 10.03 -7.62
N ILE A 25 -16.32 9.72 -6.33
CA ILE A 25 -16.00 10.62 -5.22
C ILE A 25 -14.67 10.22 -4.58
N GLN A 26 -13.79 11.20 -4.36
CA GLN A 26 -12.60 10.97 -3.56
C GLN A 26 -12.95 11.06 -2.07
N HIS A 27 -12.89 9.93 -1.35
CA HIS A 27 -13.12 9.90 0.09
C HIS A 27 -11.95 10.51 0.86
N GLU A 28 -12.22 11.23 1.95
CA GLU A 28 -11.18 11.86 2.78
C GLU A 28 -10.17 10.84 3.34
N ASN A 29 -10.65 9.67 3.77
CA ASN A 29 -9.80 8.54 4.17
C ASN A 29 -8.75 8.14 3.11
N SER A 30 -9.00 8.39 1.82
CA SER A 30 -8.02 8.12 0.75
C SER A 30 -6.85 9.11 0.77
N LEU A 31 -7.03 10.31 1.32
CA LEU A 31 -5.98 11.33 1.46
C LEU A 31 -5.06 11.04 2.64
N ASN A 32 -5.60 10.40 3.68
CA ASN A 32 -4.91 10.12 4.93
C ASN A 32 -4.44 8.67 5.07
N CYS A 33 -4.66 7.80 4.08
CA CYS A 33 -4.20 6.41 4.13
C CYS A 33 -2.84 6.25 3.46
N TYR A 34 -1.85 5.84 4.25
CA TYR A 34 -0.51 5.50 3.80
C TYR A 34 -0.37 3.98 3.75
N LYS A 35 0.16 3.48 2.62
CA LYS A 35 0.42 2.05 2.42
C LYS A 35 1.91 1.83 2.25
N LEU A 36 2.48 0.97 3.07
CA LEU A 36 3.87 0.52 2.92
C LEU A 36 3.88 -0.90 2.35
N GLY A 37 4.47 -1.06 1.17
CA GLY A 37 4.72 -2.33 0.52
C GLY A 37 6.15 -2.82 0.76
N ILE A 38 6.29 -4.07 1.18
CA ILE A 38 7.57 -4.76 1.32
C ILE A 38 7.54 -5.99 0.42
N PRO A 39 8.27 -6.00 -0.71
CA PRO A 39 8.44 -7.21 -1.49
C PRO A 39 9.01 -8.33 -0.62
N ILE A 40 8.49 -9.55 -0.72
CA ILE A 40 8.96 -10.67 0.11
C ILE A 40 10.46 -10.93 -0.10
N ASN A 41 10.97 -10.65 -1.31
CA ASN A 41 12.39 -10.76 -1.62
C ASN A 41 13.29 -9.74 -0.90
N ALA A 42 12.73 -8.64 -0.40
CA ALA A 42 13.46 -7.61 0.32
C ALA A 42 13.72 -8.01 1.79
N ILE A 43 13.01 -8.99 2.33
CA ILE A 43 13.15 -9.42 3.74
C ILE A 43 14.44 -10.23 3.89
N LYS A 44 15.25 -9.91 4.91
CA LYS A 44 16.53 -10.56 5.23
C LYS A 44 16.36 -11.85 6.05
N ILE A 45 15.23 -12.01 6.73
CA ILE A 45 14.89 -13.13 7.61
C ILE A 45 13.73 -13.95 7.04
N PRO A 46 13.46 -15.16 7.55
CA PRO A 46 12.28 -15.94 7.18
C PRO A 46 10.98 -15.15 7.35
N LEU A 47 10.03 -15.34 6.42
CA LEU A 47 8.79 -14.58 6.35
C LEU A 47 7.93 -14.75 7.61
N ASP A 48 7.82 -15.97 8.12
CA ASP A 48 7.11 -16.30 9.36
C ASP A 48 7.69 -15.55 10.58
N GLN A 49 9.02 -15.47 10.68
CA GLN A 49 9.68 -14.70 11.73
C GLN A 49 9.38 -13.20 11.59
N PHE A 50 9.44 -12.68 10.37
CA PHE A 50 9.11 -11.28 10.11
C PHE A 50 7.66 -10.96 10.44
N LEU A 51 6.71 -11.81 10.03
CA LEU A 51 5.28 -11.65 10.34
C LEU A 51 5.01 -11.68 11.85
N ASN A 52 5.75 -12.47 12.62
CA ASN A 52 5.63 -12.47 14.07
C ASN A 52 6.13 -11.16 14.72
N ILE A 53 7.17 -10.52 14.15
CA ILE A 53 7.68 -9.22 14.63
C ILE A 53 6.64 -8.11 14.42
N VAL A 54 5.89 -8.16 13.32
CA VAL A 54 4.95 -7.10 12.90
C VAL A 54 3.48 -7.46 13.13
N LYS A 55 3.20 -8.52 13.91
CA LYS A 55 1.88 -9.14 14.04
C LYS A 55 0.77 -8.21 14.54
N ASP A 56 1.12 -7.16 15.27
CA ASP A 56 0.16 -6.23 15.88
C ASP A 56 -0.22 -5.07 14.95
N LEU A 57 0.45 -4.94 13.80
CA LEU A 57 0.16 -3.91 12.82
C LEU A 57 -0.93 -4.35 11.85
N PRO A 58 -1.81 -3.42 11.45
CA PRO A 58 -2.79 -3.70 10.42
C PRO A 58 -2.07 -3.95 9.10
N GLY A 59 -2.22 -5.16 8.57
CA GLY A 59 -1.52 -5.53 7.36
C GLY A 59 -2.05 -6.79 6.72
N LYS A 60 -1.53 -7.05 5.53
CA LYS A 60 -1.79 -8.28 4.80
C LYS A 60 -0.62 -8.60 3.91
N TYR A 61 -0.54 -9.85 3.49
CA TYR A 61 0.48 -10.28 2.55
C TYR A 61 -0.11 -11.24 1.52
N SER A 62 0.63 -11.41 0.43
CA SER A 62 0.36 -12.44 -0.54
C SER A 62 1.66 -12.99 -1.09
N ILE A 63 1.72 -14.32 -1.24
CA ILE A 63 2.77 -15.00 -1.98
C ILE A 63 2.21 -15.25 -3.38
N PHE A 64 2.91 -14.75 -4.39
CA PHE A 64 2.43 -14.89 -5.75
C PHE A 64 2.66 -16.32 -6.26
N GLY A 65 1.63 -16.89 -6.89
CA GLY A 65 1.74 -18.15 -7.63
C GLY A 65 2.35 -17.94 -9.02
N PHE A 66 2.59 -19.04 -9.73
CA PHE A 66 2.97 -18.98 -11.13
C PHE A 66 1.84 -18.36 -11.99
N PRO A 67 2.16 -17.50 -12.99
CA PRO A 67 3.48 -17.07 -13.44
C PRO A 67 4.00 -15.78 -12.77
N LEU A 68 3.21 -15.16 -11.88
CA LEU A 68 3.57 -13.88 -11.25
C LEU A 68 4.82 -13.98 -10.37
N ASN A 69 5.04 -15.16 -9.76
CA ASN A 69 6.22 -15.46 -8.95
C ASN A 69 7.56 -15.29 -9.68
N LEU A 70 7.55 -15.33 -11.02
CA LEU A 70 8.73 -15.10 -11.84
C LEU A 70 9.15 -13.63 -11.75
N LEU A 71 8.19 -12.71 -11.67
CA LEU A 71 8.43 -11.26 -11.60
C LEU A 71 8.64 -10.80 -10.16
N SER A 72 7.80 -11.28 -9.24
CA SER A 72 7.79 -10.91 -7.84
C SER A 72 7.36 -12.09 -6.98
N ARG A 73 8.06 -12.40 -5.88
CA ARG A 73 7.65 -13.50 -5.00
C ARG A 73 6.38 -13.18 -4.20
N GLY A 74 5.97 -11.92 -4.17
CA GLY A 74 4.85 -11.45 -3.37
C GLY A 74 5.21 -10.19 -2.59
N VAL A 75 4.26 -9.75 -1.78
CA VAL A 75 4.34 -8.47 -1.06
C VAL A 75 3.66 -8.58 0.30
N ILE A 76 4.19 -7.84 1.27
CA ILE A 76 3.52 -7.48 2.52
C ILE A 76 3.08 -6.03 2.40
N ILE A 77 1.85 -5.72 2.77
CA ILE A 77 1.30 -4.37 2.80
C ILE A 77 0.90 -4.04 4.24
N PHE A 78 1.35 -2.89 4.73
CA PHE A 78 0.93 -2.28 5.97
C PHE A 78 0.14 -1.01 5.70
N TYR A 79 -0.71 -0.64 6.66
CA TYR A 79 -1.57 0.53 6.57
C TYR A 79 -1.31 1.48 7.75
N PHE A 80 -1.26 2.78 7.48
CA PHE A 80 -1.02 3.83 8.47
C PHE A 80 -1.95 5.02 8.21
N ASP A 81 -2.28 5.74 9.28
CA ASP A 81 -3.13 6.94 9.23
C ASP A 81 -2.32 8.21 9.02
N THR A 82 -1.03 8.17 9.31
CA THR A 82 -0.13 9.30 9.06
C THR A 82 1.16 8.86 8.41
N LYS A 83 1.79 9.82 7.71
CA LYS A 83 3.13 9.63 7.16
C LYS A 83 4.16 9.35 8.27
N GLU A 84 4.03 10.05 9.39
CA GLU A 84 4.94 9.94 10.54
C GLU A 84 4.92 8.53 11.15
N GLU A 85 3.74 7.94 11.35
CA GLU A 85 3.60 6.55 11.80
C GLU A 85 4.30 5.57 10.86
N MET A 86 4.11 5.76 9.55
CA MET A 86 4.76 4.94 8.52
C MET A 86 6.29 5.09 8.56
N GLU A 87 6.81 6.32 8.65
CA GLU A 87 8.25 6.58 8.70
C GLU A 87 8.89 6.03 9.97
N ASN A 88 8.24 6.22 11.13
CA ASN A 88 8.68 5.61 12.40
C ASN A 88 8.71 4.08 12.30
N PHE A 89 7.71 3.47 11.66
CA PHE A 89 7.71 2.04 11.43
C PHE A 89 8.85 1.59 10.52
N ILE A 90 9.10 2.30 9.41
CA ILE A 90 10.20 2.02 8.47
C ILE A 90 11.53 1.95 9.21
N GLU A 91 11.84 2.92 10.05
CA GLU A 91 13.09 2.94 10.81
C GLU A 91 13.20 1.75 11.77
N ASN A 92 12.10 1.35 12.42
CA ASN A 92 12.08 0.20 13.33
C ASN A 92 12.34 -1.13 12.63
N ILE A 93 11.89 -1.29 11.37
CA ILE A 93 12.06 -2.55 10.63
C ILE A 93 13.24 -2.58 9.68
N ARG A 94 13.89 -1.44 9.42
CA ARG A 94 14.94 -1.27 8.40
C ARG A 94 16.05 -2.33 8.49
N LYS A 95 16.46 -2.72 9.70
CA LYS A 95 17.46 -3.77 9.92
C LYS A 95 17.10 -5.14 9.32
N TYR A 96 15.81 -5.43 9.16
CA TYR A 96 15.29 -6.68 8.58
C TYR A 96 15.07 -6.60 7.07
N ILE A 97 15.22 -5.43 6.47
CA ILE A 97 14.95 -5.20 5.05
C ILE A 97 16.26 -4.88 4.32
N LYS A 98 16.41 -5.40 3.10
CA LYS A 98 17.52 -5.06 2.20
C LYS A 98 17.39 -3.62 1.75
N ASP A 99 18.51 -2.92 1.62
CA ASP A 99 18.53 -1.54 1.12
C ASP A 99 18.25 -1.49 -0.39
N GLU A 100 18.55 -2.57 -1.11
CA GLU A 100 18.33 -2.68 -2.55
C GLU A 100 17.51 -3.91 -2.93
N ILE A 101 16.71 -3.76 -3.99
CA ILE A 101 15.95 -4.83 -4.63
C ILE A 101 16.21 -4.82 -6.14
N SER A 102 15.96 -5.95 -6.80
CA SER A 102 16.25 -6.09 -8.23
C SER A 102 15.44 -5.09 -9.08
N LEU A 103 16.02 -4.64 -10.20
CA LEU A 103 15.34 -3.75 -11.15
C LEU A 103 14.04 -4.36 -11.70
N ARG A 104 13.99 -5.69 -11.84
CA ARG A 104 12.81 -6.42 -12.28
C ARG A 104 11.66 -6.27 -11.29
N GLU A 105 11.96 -6.44 -10.01
CA GLU A 105 11.02 -6.27 -8.90
C GLU A 105 10.56 -4.80 -8.83
N LYS A 106 11.48 -3.82 -8.92
CA LYS A 106 11.14 -2.38 -8.98
C LYS A 106 10.12 -2.06 -10.08
N LYS A 107 10.45 -2.45 -11.32
CA LYS A 107 9.60 -2.21 -12.49
C LYS A 107 8.21 -2.85 -12.36
N PHE A 108 8.11 -4.02 -11.73
CA PHE A 108 6.81 -4.64 -11.48
C PHE A 108 5.92 -3.71 -10.64
N TYR A 109 6.37 -3.23 -9.47
CA TYR A 109 5.53 -2.34 -8.68
C TYR A 109 5.33 -0.96 -9.33
N ASP A 110 6.34 -0.42 -10.00
CA ASP A 110 6.21 0.87 -10.68
C ASP A 110 5.11 0.84 -11.76
N ILE A 111 5.02 -0.26 -12.52
CA ILE A 111 4.04 -0.41 -13.62
C ILE A 111 2.64 -0.74 -13.11
N PHE A 112 2.52 -1.57 -12.06
CA PHE A 112 1.23 -2.13 -11.64
C PHE A 112 0.62 -1.48 -10.39
N VAL A 113 1.44 -0.77 -9.61
CA VAL A 113 1.10 -0.34 -8.24
C VAL A 113 1.39 1.15 -8.02
N ASN A 114 2.16 1.80 -8.91
CA ASN A 114 2.48 3.24 -8.90
C ASN A 114 2.97 3.74 -7.53
N VAL A 115 4.18 3.34 -7.18
CA VAL A 115 4.75 3.51 -5.83
C VAL A 115 5.94 4.48 -5.83
N GLU A 116 6.30 4.95 -4.65
CA GLU A 116 7.58 5.62 -4.36
C GLU A 116 8.47 4.67 -3.58
N TRP A 117 9.76 4.61 -3.89
CA TRP A 117 10.71 3.68 -3.26
C TRP A 117 11.46 4.33 -2.09
N ILE A 118 11.66 3.55 -1.03
CA ILE A 118 12.52 3.87 0.11
C ILE A 118 13.32 2.62 0.51
N GLY A 119 14.58 2.56 0.07
CA GLY A 119 15.40 1.35 0.16
C GLY A 119 14.76 0.17 -0.59
N GLY A 120 14.67 -0.99 0.06
CA GLY A 120 13.97 -2.17 -0.46
C GLY A 120 12.45 -2.18 -0.23
N MET A 121 11.88 -1.09 0.29
CA MET A 121 10.45 -0.92 0.52
C MET A 121 9.89 0.08 -0.47
N ASN A 122 8.58 0.05 -0.66
CA ASN A 122 7.86 1.05 -1.42
C ASN A 122 6.66 1.55 -0.64
N TRP A 123 6.21 2.75 -0.94
CA TRP A 123 5.04 3.32 -0.30
C TRP A 123 4.20 4.09 -1.30
N ARG A 124 2.94 4.32 -0.93
CA ARG A 124 2.00 5.16 -1.68
C ARG A 124 0.91 5.69 -0.76
N ARG A 125 0.20 6.72 -1.23
CA ARG A 125 -1.04 7.19 -0.61
C ARG A 125 -2.25 6.59 -1.33
N GLY A 126 -3.36 6.45 -0.63
CA GLY A 126 -4.65 6.10 -1.24
C GLY A 126 -5.14 4.70 -0.95
N CYS A 127 -6.47 4.56 -0.94
CA CYS A 127 -7.15 3.33 -0.55
C CYS A 127 -7.37 2.21 -1.59
N PRO A 128 -7.02 2.26 -2.90
CA PRO A 128 -7.21 1.09 -3.76
C PRO A 128 -6.05 0.09 -3.65
N GLU A 129 -6.37 -1.18 -3.87
CA GLU A 129 -5.43 -2.30 -3.72
C GLU A 129 -4.73 -2.66 -5.03
N TYR A 130 -5.22 -2.19 -6.18
CA TYR A 130 -4.64 -2.40 -7.51
C TYR A 130 -4.70 -1.12 -8.37
N ASP A 131 -3.54 -0.62 -8.79
CA ASP A 131 -3.36 0.74 -9.33
C ASP A 131 -3.18 0.75 -10.86
N LYS A 132 -4.05 0.02 -11.57
CA LYS A 132 -4.21 0.17 -13.03
C LYS A 132 -5.54 0.80 -13.45
N LYS A 133 -6.50 0.92 -12.52
CA LYS A 133 -7.85 1.43 -12.80
C LYS A 133 -8.16 2.73 -12.06
N PHE A 134 -7.45 3.02 -10.98
CA PHE A 134 -7.61 4.27 -10.24
C PHE A 134 -6.60 5.27 -10.78
N GLY A 135 -7.06 6.46 -11.11
CA GLY A 135 -6.17 7.55 -11.49
C GLY A 135 -5.14 7.77 -10.39
N ASP A 136 -3.88 7.89 -10.81
CA ASP A 136 -2.73 8.24 -9.98
C ASP A 136 -3.14 9.19 -8.85
N TRP A 137 -2.94 8.82 -7.58
CA TRP A 137 -3.28 9.64 -6.42
C TRP A 137 -2.66 11.04 -6.50
N ARG A 138 -1.57 11.20 -7.27
CA ARG A 138 -0.94 12.50 -7.57
C ARG A 138 -1.80 13.41 -8.44
N ARG A 139 -2.71 12.87 -9.26
CA ARG A 139 -3.67 13.66 -10.08
C ARG A 139 -4.63 14.47 -9.20
N TRP A 140 -4.91 13.98 -8.00
CA TRP A 140 -5.80 14.64 -7.05
C TRP A 140 -5.12 15.78 -6.28
N LYS A 141 -3.78 15.96 -6.39
CA LYS A 141 -3.10 17.16 -5.87
C LYS A 141 -3.64 18.46 -6.48
N ASN A 142 -4.27 18.38 -7.66
CA ASN A 142 -4.83 19.54 -8.35
C ASN A 142 -6.33 19.76 -8.08
N TYR A 143 -6.99 18.90 -7.28
CA TYR A 143 -8.42 19.04 -6.98
C TYR A 143 -8.73 20.09 -5.90
N GLU A 144 -7.72 20.70 -5.29
CA GLU A 144 -7.89 21.75 -4.26
C GLU A 144 -8.42 23.10 -4.77
N LYS A 145 -8.90 23.22 -6.01
CA LYS A 145 -9.39 24.51 -6.54
C LYS A 145 -10.70 24.51 -7.32
N GLN A 146 -11.47 23.43 -7.34
CA GLN A 146 -12.79 23.47 -7.98
C GLN A 146 -13.89 22.95 -7.06
N ASN A 147 -14.45 23.91 -6.32
CA ASN A 147 -15.85 24.00 -5.91
C ASN A 147 -16.56 22.69 -5.55
N TYR A 148 -16.46 22.28 -4.29
CA TYR A 148 -17.57 21.59 -3.65
C TYR A 148 -18.39 22.63 -2.87
N GLN A 149 -19.30 23.32 -3.58
CA GLN A 149 -20.54 23.76 -2.93
C GLN A 149 -21.35 22.49 -2.67
N CYS A 150 -21.36 22.01 -1.42
CA CYS A 150 -22.43 21.11 -0.99
C CYS A 150 -23.73 21.92 -1.06
N SER A 151 -24.61 21.58 -2.01
CA SER A 151 -26.00 22.01 -1.97
C SER A 151 -26.63 21.46 -0.70
N ASN A 152 -26.86 22.35 0.27
CA ASN A 152 -27.77 22.12 1.37
C ASN A 152 -29.20 22.20 0.82
N ASP A 153 -29.75 21.06 0.40
CA ASP A 153 -31.19 20.93 0.23
C ASP A 153 -31.73 20.11 1.41
N ARG A 154 -32.33 20.83 2.36
CA ARG A 154 -33.34 20.33 3.30
C ARG A 154 -34.72 20.69 2.75
#